data_AF-A0A163LJY7-F1
#
_entry.id   AF-A0A163LJY7-F1
#
_cell.length_a   1.000
_cell.length_b   1.000
_cell.length_c   1.000
_cell.angle_alpha   90.00
_cell.angle_beta   90.00
_cell.angle_gamma   90.00
#
_symmetry.space_group_name_H-M   'P 1'
#
loop_
_entity.id
_entity.type
_entity.pdbx_description
1 polymer ?
#
loop_
_entity_poly.entity_id
_entity_poly.type
_entity_poly.pdbx_seq_one_letter_code
_entity_poly.pdbx_strand_id
1 'polypeptide(L)'
;MSVPNIPCVTNSEHSLNVHNFHPPPSGQTALPLHIPPCVTTPPHRFHLPLREQPLRIHAEGPLLALQKLLPEVSWHLTTHSPEFLMCGGPKLAELVYQKIYGRKARPDVAGDMVVRDEYMGWIPNAPPMIDYYGVTFDHLVPADDTNPEVLQINIVEIEDDAGMYAIQYNRFEINPADYIGKQVLVNEREGNTI
;
A
#
# COMPACT_ATOMS: atom_id res chain seq x y z
N MET A 1 11.92 -1.80 26.81
CA MET A 1 10.87 -0.80 26.52
C MET A 1 9.61 -1.57 26.22
N SER A 2 8.51 -1.31 26.94
CA SER A 2 7.21 -1.94 26.66
C SER A 2 6.63 -1.33 25.39
N VAL A 3 6.21 -2.17 24.44
CA VAL A 3 5.48 -1.72 23.24
C VAL A 3 4.18 -1.04 23.73
N PRO A 4 3.89 0.21 23.34
CA PRO A 4 2.62 0.83 23.70
C PRO A 4 1.47 -0.01 23.17
N ASN A 5 0.36 -0.04 23.92
CA ASN A 5 -0.84 -0.77 23.53
C ASN A 5 -1.52 -0.04 22.37
N ILE A 6 -1.07 -0.30 21.15
CA ILE A 6 -1.66 0.21 19.91
C ILE A 6 -2.68 -0.84 19.45
N PRO A 7 -4.00 -0.58 19.55
CA PRO A 7 -5.03 -1.59 19.31
C PRO A 7 -4.92 -2.32 17.96
N CYS A 8 -4.53 -1.60 16.90
CA CYS A 8 -4.33 -2.17 15.57
C CYS A 8 -3.12 -3.13 15.46
N VAL A 9 -2.18 -3.09 16.42
CA VAL A 9 -0.99 -3.97 16.48
C VAL A 9 -1.17 -5.07 17.54
N THR A 10 -1.89 -4.79 18.61
CA THR A 10 -1.94 -5.64 19.81
C THR A 10 -3.21 -6.47 19.95
N ASN A 11 -4.26 -6.18 19.18
CA ASN A 11 -5.53 -6.90 19.25
C ASN A 11 -5.89 -7.51 17.89
N SER A 12 -5.73 -8.83 17.77
CA SER A 12 -6.07 -9.59 16.55
C SER A 12 -7.56 -9.55 16.20
N GLU A 13 -8.43 -9.21 17.15
CA GLU A 13 -9.87 -9.03 16.90
C GLU A 13 -10.22 -7.58 16.56
N HIS A 14 -9.28 -6.63 16.66
CA HIS A 14 -9.51 -5.24 16.30
C HIS A 14 -9.86 -5.11 14.82
N SER A 15 -9.11 -5.79 13.95
CA SER A 15 -9.41 -5.90 12.52
C SER A 15 -10.77 -6.56 12.25
N LEU A 16 -11.25 -7.44 13.13
CA LEU A 16 -12.56 -8.10 12.97
C LEU A 16 -13.73 -7.21 13.41
N ASN A 17 -13.53 -6.40 14.46
CA ASN A 17 -14.58 -5.61 15.09
C ASN A 17 -14.74 -4.21 14.48
N VAL A 18 -13.66 -3.62 13.98
CA VAL A 18 -13.68 -2.29 13.32
C VAL A 18 -14.12 -2.42 11.86
N HIS A 19 -13.70 -3.48 11.20
CA HIS A 19 -13.99 -3.70 9.80
C HIS A 19 -15.30 -4.48 9.70
N ASN A 20 -16.41 -3.74 9.72
CA ASN A 20 -17.56 -4.23 8.98
C ASN A 20 -17.13 -4.24 7.51
N PHE A 21 -16.59 -5.37 7.03
CA PHE A 21 -16.17 -5.63 5.64
C PHE A 21 -17.33 -5.56 4.63
N HIS A 22 -18.37 -4.79 4.94
CA HIS A 22 -19.35 -4.37 3.99
C HIS A 22 -18.64 -3.65 2.84
N PRO A 23 -19.06 -3.90 1.59
CA PRO A 23 -18.57 -3.11 0.47
C PRO A 23 -18.77 -1.62 0.83
N PRO A 24 -17.79 -0.76 0.52
CA PRO A 24 -17.92 0.66 0.76
C PRO A 24 -19.26 1.14 0.17
N PRO A 25 -20.00 2.01 0.89
CA PRO A 25 -21.31 2.46 0.41
C PRO A 25 -21.18 2.98 -1.01
N SER A 26 -22.09 2.53 -1.89
CA SER A 26 -22.09 2.91 -3.31
C SER A 26 -22.04 4.44 -3.44
N GLY A 27 -20.98 4.97 -4.06
CA GLY A 27 -20.77 6.41 -4.23
C GLY A 27 -19.67 7.03 -3.34
N GLN A 28 -18.91 6.24 -2.58
CA GLN A 28 -17.72 6.75 -1.90
C GLN A 28 -16.66 7.18 -2.92
N THR A 29 -16.21 8.43 -2.82
CA THR A 29 -15.16 8.98 -3.69
C THR A 29 -13.79 8.43 -3.24
N ALA A 30 -12.97 8.03 -4.21
CA ALA A 30 -11.60 7.59 -3.94
C ALA A 30 -10.79 8.71 -3.28
N LEU A 31 -10.14 8.40 -2.16
CA LEU A 31 -9.19 9.33 -1.54
C LEU A 31 -7.88 9.31 -2.32
N PRO A 32 -7.19 10.46 -2.47
CA PRO A 32 -5.88 10.50 -3.08
C PRO A 32 -4.82 9.82 -2.21
N LEU A 33 -3.89 9.12 -2.86
CA LEU A 33 -2.66 8.62 -2.25
C LEU A 33 -1.70 9.81 -1.99
N HIS A 34 -1.18 9.94 -0.78
CA HIS A 34 -0.26 11.01 -0.38
C HIS A 34 1.12 10.46 -0.03
N ILE A 35 2.14 10.88 -0.79
CA ILE A 35 3.55 10.61 -0.46
C ILE A 35 4.11 11.92 0.12
N PRO A 36 4.53 11.94 1.40
CA PRO A 36 5.09 13.12 2.02
C PRO A 36 6.42 13.50 1.37
N PRO A 37 6.79 14.79 1.37
CA PRO A 37 8.08 15.24 0.86
C PRO A 37 9.23 14.64 1.69
N CYS A 38 10.40 14.53 1.09
CA CYS A 38 11.57 14.02 1.79
C CYS A 38 11.92 14.93 2.98
N VAL A 39 12.14 14.32 4.15
CA VAL A 39 12.54 15.06 5.36
C VAL A 39 14.02 15.44 5.37
N THR A 40 14.83 14.88 4.47
CA THR A 40 16.27 15.14 4.42
C THR A 40 16.59 16.26 3.44
N THR A 41 17.65 17.01 3.75
CA THR A 41 18.21 18.04 2.87
C THR A 41 19.70 17.72 2.64
N PRO A 42 20.11 17.29 1.43
CA PRO A 42 19.28 17.10 0.24
C PRO A 42 18.27 15.93 0.36
N PRO A 43 17.23 15.89 -0.48
CA PRO A 43 16.32 14.75 -0.55
C PRO A 43 17.10 13.45 -0.71
N HIS A 44 16.64 12.40 -0.03
CA HIS A 44 17.25 11.10 -0.16
C HIS A 44 17.22 10.67 -1.62
N ARG A 45 18.32 10.07 -2.12
CA ARG A 45 18.43 9.68 -3.54
C ARG A 45 17.37 8.67 -4.00
N PHE A 46 16.68 8.04 -3.04
CA PHE A 46 15.62 7.07 -3.24
C PHE A 46 14.23 7.61 -2.89
N HIS A 47 14.12 8.87 -2.45
CA HIS A 47 12.82 9.52 -2.31
C HIS A 47 12.33 9.88 -3.71
N LEU A 48 11.24 9.21 -4.14
CA LEU A 48 10.72 9.19 -5.51
C LEU A 48 11.79 8.81 -6.57
N PRO A 49 11.80 7.56 -7.07
CA PRO A 49 12.80 7.09 -8.03
C PRO A 49 12.78 7.88 -9.35
N LEU A 50 13.92 7.88 -10.04
CA LEU A 50 14.02 8.48 -11.36
C LEU A 50 13.13 7.72 -12.36
N ARG A 51 12.57 8.45 -13.33
CA ARG A 51 11.60 7.89 -14.30
C ARG A 51 12.10 6.71 -15.12
N GLU A 52 13.40 6.65 -15.37
CA GLU A 52 14.00 5.60 -16.21
C GLU A 52 14.83 4.61 -15.38
N GLN A 53 14.82 4.71 -14.04
CA GLN A 53 15.53 3.77 -13.16
C GLN A 53 14.75 2.45 -13.09
N PRO A 54 15.35 1.31 -13.49
CA PRO A 54 14.75 0.01 -13.28
C PRO A 54 14.54 -0.26 -11.80
N LEU A 55 13.33 -0.64 -11.41
CA LEU A 55 12.97 -0.83 -10.00
C LEU A 55 11.83 -1.83 -9.85
N ARG A 56 11.97 -2.73 -8.88
CA ARG A 56 10.85 -3.52 -8.38
C ARG A 56 10.16 -2.75 -7.26
N ILE A 57 8.86 -2.60 -7.37
CA ILE A 57 8.07 -1.84 -6.39
C ILE A 57 7.16 -2.83 -5.68
N HIS A 58 7.22 -2.81 -4.35
CA HIS A 58 6.30 -3.54 -3.49
C HIS A 58 5.44 -2.53 -2.73
N ALA A 59 4.15 -2.51 -3.01
CA ALA A 59 3.21 -1.60 -2.36
C ALA A 59 2.16 -2.39 -1.59
N GLU A 60 2.03 -2.12 -0.29
CA GLU A 60 1.20 -2.91 0.60
C GLU A 60 0.58 -2.06 1.70
N GLY A 61 -0.54 -2.51 2.27
CA GLY A 61 -1.17 -1.83 3.38
C GLY A 61 -2.45 -2.50 3.88
N PRO A 62 -3.02 -1.97 4.98
CA PRO A 62 -4.29 -2.45 5.52
C PRO A 62 -5.42 -2.28 4.50
N LEU A 63 -6.29 -3.27 4.40
CA LEU A 63 -7.38 -3.30 3.43
C LEU A 63 -8.31 -2.09 3.55
N LEU A 64 -8.52 -1.59 4.76
CA LEU A 64 -9.34 -0.39 5.00
C LEU A 64 -8.78 0.85 4.31
N ALA A 65 -7.46 1.02 4.30
CA ALA A 65 -6.82 2.11 3.58
C ALA A 65 -6.93 1.90 2.06
N LEU A 66 -6.75 0.66 1.59
CA LEU A 66 -6.87 0.30 0.17
C LEU A 66 -8.29 0.48 -0.38
N GLN A 67 -9.33 0.17 0.41
CA GLN A 67 -10.73 0.39 0.05
C GLN A 67 -11.04 1.87 -0.13
N LYS A 68 -10.43 2.75 0.68
CA LYS A 68 -10.58 4.21 0.52
C LYS A 68 -9.89 4.72 -0.75
N LEU A 69 -8.77 4.10 -1.14
CA LEU A 69 -8.03 4.42 -2.36
C LEU A 69 -8.74 3.90 -3.62
N LEU A 70 -9.32 2.71 -3.52
CA LEU A 70 -9.90 1.95 -4.63
C LEU A 70 -11.30 1.43 -4.26
N PRO A 71 -12.28 2.33 -4.04
CA PRO A 71 -13.62 1.95 -3.57
C PRO A 71 -14.41 1.12 -4.59
N GLU A 72 -14.03 1.17 -5.86
CA GLU A 72 -14.65 0.39 -6.94
C GLU A 72 -14.11 -1.05 -7.05
N VAL A 73 -13.02 -1.36 -6.35
CA VAL A 73 -12.44 -2.71 -6.37
C VAL A 73 -13.16 -3.59 -5.36
N SER A 74 -13.60 -4.77 -5.82
CA SER A 74 -14.08 -5.80 -4.90
C SER A 74 -12.90 -6.51 -4.26
N TRP A 75 -12.84 -6.43 -2.93
CA TRP A 75 -11.84 -7.11 -2.10
C TRP A 75 -12.38 -8.37 -1.42
N HIS A 76 -13.64 -8.72 -1.69
CA HIS A 76 -14.27 -9.90 -1.12
C HIS A 76 -13.76 -11.17 -1.81
N LEU A 77 -13.35 -12.15 -1.01
CA LEU A 77 -12.81 -13.42 -1.48
C LEU A 77 -13.79 -14.56 -1.18
N THR A 78 -13.89 -15.50 -2.10
CA THR A 78 -14.73 -16.70 -1.96
C THR A 78 -13.92 -17.95 -1.61
N THR A 79 -12.58 -17.88 -1.65
CA THR A 79 -11.65 -18.98 -1.45
C THR A 79 -10.32 -18.48 -0.87
N HIS A 80 -9.60 -19.35 -0.14
CA HIS A 80 -8.24 -19.09 0.35
C HIS A 80 -7.14 -19.24 -0.72
N SER A 81 -7.53 -19.53 -1.97
CA SER A 81 -6.61 -19.63 -3.10
C SER A 81 -7.24 -18.96 -4.32
N PRO A 82 -7.38 -17.62 -4.28
CA PRO A 82 -7.89 -16.88 -5.44
C PRO A 82 -6.93 -17.02 -6.63
N GLU A 83 -7.48 -16.90 -7.84
CA GLU A 83 -6.68 -16.89 -9.05
C GLU A 83 -5.85 -15.61 -9.15
N PHE A 84 -4.59 -15.75 -9.53
CA PHE A 84 -3.74 -14.64 -9.94
C PHE A 84 -4.02 -14.30 -11.41
N LEU A 85 -4.22 -13.05 -11.82
CA LEU A 85 -4.20 -11.78 -11.07
C LEU A 85 -5.57 -11.44 -10.45
N MET A 86 -5.60 -10.93 -9.22
CA MET A 86 -6.82 -10.35 -8.68
C MET A 86 -7.09 -8.96 -9.28
N CYS A 87 -8.34 -8.52 -9.25
CA CYS A 87 -8.70 -7.17 -9.69
C CYS A 87 -7.97 -6.04 -8.92
N GLY A 88 -7.59 -6.29 -7.66
CA GLY A 88 -6.94 -5.30 -6.80
C GLY A 88 -5.49 -4.99 -7.17
N GLY A 89 -4.69 -6.01 -7.52
CA GLY A 89 -3.26 -5.86 -7.78
C GLY A 89 -2.96 -4.86 -8.90
N PRO A 90 -3.47 -5.05 -10.13
CA PRO A 90 -3.25 -4.12 -11.24
C PRO A 90 -3.74 -2.69 -10.95
N LYS A 91 -4.85 -2.54 -10.20
CA LYS A 91 -5.39 -1.22 -9.83
C LYS A 91 -4.53 -0.51 -8.81
N LEU A 92 -4.03 -1.23 -7.82
CA LEU A 92 -3.09 -0.69 -6.83
C LEU A 92 -1.76 -0.35 -7.48
N ALA A 93 -1.23 -1.22 -8.34
CA ALA A 93 -0.02 -0.97 -9.11
C ALA A 93 -0.15 0.29 -9.97
N GLU A 94 -1.26 0.43 -10.71
CA GLU A 94 -1.53 1.63 -11.53
C GLU A 94 -1.56 2.91 -10.70
N LEU A 95 -2.27 2.90 -9.56
CA LEU A 95 -2.37 4.06 -8.67
C LEU A 95 -1.00 4.48 -8.13
N VAL A 96 -0.24 3.52 -7.60
CA VAL A 96 1.09 3.75 -7.03
C VAL A 96 2.06 4.22 -8.10
N TYR A 97 2.07 3.57 -9.26
CA TYR A 97 2.90 3.92 -10.40
C TYR A 97 2.65 5.37 -10.85
N GLN A 98 1.38 5.75 -11.04
CA GLN A 98 1.01 7.11 -11.41
C GLN A 98 1.45 8.13 -10.36
N LYS A 99 1.36 7.77 -9.08
CA LYS A 99 1.78 8.65 -7.99
C LYS A 99 3.29 8.89 -7.97
N ILE A 100 4.08 7.84 -8.18
CA ILE A 100 5.55 7.91 -8.17
C ILE A 100 6.07 8.64 -9.41
N TYR A 101 5.63 8.21 -10.60
CA TYR A 101 6.23 8.66 -11.87
C TYR A 101 5.51 9.86 -12.50
N GLY A 102 4.32 10.20 -12.01
CA GLY A 102 3.48 11.28 -12.53
C GLY A 102 2.92 10.99 -13.93
N ARG A 103 2.84 9.71 -14.33
CA ARG A 103 2.35 9.28 -15.64
C ARG A 103 1.73 7.89 -15.57
N LYS A 104 0.95 7.54 -16.60
CA LYS A 104 0.49 6.16 -16.80
C LYS A 104 1.61 5.28 -17.36
N ALA A 105 1.50 3.98 -17.14
CA ALA A 105 2.34 2.97 -17.78
C ALA A 105 2.13 3.01 -19.31
N ARG A 106 3.21 2.77 -20.05
CA ARG A 106 3.24 2.76 -21.51
C ARG A 106 3.17 1.31 -21.98
N PRO A 107 2.05 0.88 -22.60
CA PRO A 107 1.91 -0.51 -23.03
C PRO A 107 2.88 -0.90 -24.15
N ASP A 108 3.43 0.08 -24.87
CA ASP A 108 4.43 -0.09 -25.94
C ASP A 108 5.87 -0.24 -25.41
N VAL A 109 6.11 0.02 -24.12
CA VAL A 109 7.43 -0.12 -23.50
C VAL A 109 7.49 -1.39 -22.67
N ALA A 110 8.33 -2.34 -23.11
CA ALA A 110 8.53 -3.58 -22.39
C ALA A 110 9.04 -3.32 -20.95
N GLY A 111 8.40 -3.97 -19.98
CA GLY A 111 8.76 -3.82 -18.56
C GLY A 111 8.16 -2.60 -17.86
N ASP A 112 7.41 -1.73 -18.54
CA ASP A 112 6.80 -0.56 -17.93
C ASP A 112 5.53 -0.96 -17.12
N MET A 113 5.69 -1.17 -15.81
CA MET A 113 4.64 -1.62 -14.87
C MET A 113 4.14 -3.05 -15.11
N VAL A 114 5.01 -4.05 -14.88
CA VAL A 114 4.65 -5.47 -14.97
C VAL A 114 4.34 -6.04 -13.59
N VAL A 115 3.08 -6.39 -13.32
CA VAL A 115 2.70 -7.05 -12.05
C VAL A 115 3.36 -8.42 -11.97
N ARG A 116 3.99 -8.71 -10.83
CA ARG A 116 4.75 -9.94 -10.58
C ARG A 116 4.12 -10.82 -9.52
N ASP A 117 3.57 -10.21 -8.48
CA ASP A 117 3.06 -10.94 -7.33
C ASP A 117 2.00 -10.13 -6.57
N GLU A 118 1.20 -10.83 -5.78
CA GLU A 118 0.16 -10.26 -4.92
C GLU A 118 0.23 -10.94 -3.55
N TYR A 119 0.26 -10.14 -2.48
CA TYR A 119 0.29 -10.61 -1.09
C TYR A 119 -1.06 -10.41 -0.42
N MET A 120 -1.47 -11.37 0.40
CA MET A 120 -2.74 -11.37 1.14
C MET A 120 -2.49 -11.69 2.60
N GLY A 121 -2.77 -10.72 3.48
CA GLY A 121 -2.79 -10.92 4.93
C GLY A 121 -4.10 -11.57 5.33
N TRP A 122 -4.12 -12.90 5.42
CA TRP A 122 -5.29 -13.67 5.80
C TRP A 122 -5.60 -13.53 7.28
N ILE A 123 -6.88 -13.34 7.61
CA ILE A 123 -7.33 -13.31 9.00
C ILE A 123 -7.57 -14.75 9.49
N PRO A 124 -6.89 -15.20 10.55
CA PRO A 124 -7.08 -16.55 11.07
C PRO A 124 -8.53 -16.78 11.56
N ASN A 125 -9.06 -17.98 11.33
CA ASN A 125 -10.38 -18.43 11.83
C ASN A 125 -11.60 -17.62 11.33
N ALA A 126 -11.46 -16.82 10.27
CA ALA A 126 -12.56 -16.19 9.55
C ALA A 126 -12.85 -16.96 8.24
N PRO A 127 -14.03 -16.76 7.60
CA PRO A 127 -14.19 -17.07 6.18
C PRO A 127 -13.08 -16.44 5.33
N PRO A 128 -12.87 -16.83 4.05
CA PRO A 128 -11.84 -16.25 3.21
C PRO A 128 -11.88 -14.72 3.22
N MET A 129 -10.97 -14.13 4.00
CA MET A 129 -10.98 -12.71 4.35
C MET A 129 -9.56 -12.26 4.63
N ILE A 130 -9.27 -11.06 4.16
CA ILE A 130 -7.97 -10.41 4.33
C ILE A 130 -8.18 -9.08 5.05
N ASP A 131 -7.25 -8.71 5.91
CA ASP A 131 -7.15 -7.35 6.46
C ASP A 131 -5.97 -6.57 5.87
N TYR A 132 -5.17 -7.22 5.02
CA TYR A 132 -3.98 -6.64 4.41
C TYR A 132 -3.81 -7.15 2.98
N TYR A 133 -3.33 -6.28 2.09
CA TYR A 133 -3.06 -6.66 0.71
C TYR A 133 -1.82 -5.92 0.20
N GLY A 134 -1.06 -6.58 -0.66
CA GLY A 134 0.10 -6.02 -1.31
C GLY A 134 0.20 -6.42 -2.78
N VAL A 135 0.87 -5.59 -3.56
CA VAL A 135 1.21 -5.89 -4.96
C VAL A 135 2.70 -5.63 -5.19
N THR A 136 3.33 -6.53 -5.92
CA THR A 136 4.69 -6.37 -6.42
C THR A 136 4.63 -6.19 -7.93
N PHE A 137 5.26 -5.14 -8.44
CA PHE A 137 5.36 -4.90 -9.88
C PHE A 137 6.72 -4.32 -10.25
N ASP A 138 7.16 -4.59 -11.48
CA ASP A 138 8.42 -4.10 -12.02
C ASP A 138 8.19 -2.85 -12.86
N HIS A 139 9.13 -1.91 -12.79
CA HIS A 139 9.29 -0.81 -13.71
C HIS A 139 10.66 -0.95 -14.39
N LEU A 140 10.66 -1.22 -15.71
CA LEU A 140 11.84 -1.37 -16.57
C LEU A 140 12.87 -2.41 -16.10
N VAL A 141 12.50 -3.31 -15.19
CA VAL A 141 13.38 -4.39 -14.72
C VAL A 141 13.58 -5.42 -15.84
N PRO A 142 14.82 -5.75 -16.22
CA PRO A 142 15.10 -6.81 -17.19
C PRO A 142 14.51 -8.16 -16.74
N ALA A 143 13.99 -8.94 -17.68
CA ALA A 143 13.33 -10.20 -17.36
C ALA A 143 14.26 -11.26 -16.74
N ASP A 144 15.57 -11.14 -16.98
CA ASP A 144 16.64 -11.99 -16.47
C ASP A 144 17.29 -11.45 -15.19
N ASP A 145 16.88 -10.28 -14.69
CA ASP A 145 17.39 -9.73 -13.44
C ASP A 145 16.76 -10.45 -12.23
N THR A 146 17.57 -11.29 -11.58
CA THR A 146 17.15 -12.06 -10.41
C THR A 146 17.23 -11.26 -9.10
N ASN A 147 17.88 -10.10 -9.09
CA ASN A 147 18.09 -9.29 -7.89
C ASN A 147 17.95 -7.80 -8.19
N PRO A 148 16.76 -7.36 -8.65
CA PRO A 148 16.52 -5.95 -8.91
C PRO A 148 16.52 -5.14 -7.62
N GLU A 149 16.83 -3.85 -7.74
CA GLU A 149 16.61 -2.90 -6.66
C GLU A 149 15.11 -2.85 -6.31
N VAL A 150 14.78 -2.79 -5.02
CA VAL A 150 13.41 -2.82 -4.52
C VAL A 150 13.07 -1.53 -3.78
N LEU A 151 11.95 -0.91 -4.14
CA LEU A 151 11.30 0.14 -3.38
C LEU A 151 10.07 -0.42 -2.66
N GLN A 152 10.05 -0.30 -1.33
CA GLN A 152 8.90 -0.67 -0.53
C GLN A 152 8.06 0.56 -0.19
N ILE A 153 6.76 0.43 -0.42
CA ILE A 153 5.73 1.44 -0.21
C ILE A 153 4.74 0.88 0.78
N ASN A 154 4.70 1.48 1.97
CA ASN A 154 3.77 1.13 3.03
C ASN A 154 2.62 2.13 3.02
N ILE A 155 1.41 1.67 2.74
CA ILE A 155 0.16 2.43 2.83
C ILE A 155 -0.32 2.34 4.27
N VAL A 156 -0.60 3.49 4.86
CA VAL A 156 -0.85 3.62 6.30
C VAL A 156 -2.29 4.01 6.56
N GLU A 157 -2.92 3.27 7.46
CA GLU A 157 -4.23 3.60 8.03
C GLU A 157 -4.03 4.63 9.16
N ILE A 158 -4.81 5.72 9.14
CA ILE A 158 -4.75 6.80 10.14
C ILE A 158 -6.08 6.99 10.87
N GLU A 159 -7.20 6.56 10.29
CA GLU A 159 -8.52 6.96 10.80
C GLU A 159 -8.97 6.16 12.02
N ASP A 160 -8.52 4.91 12.14
CA ASP A 160 -8.97 3.99 13.18
C ASP A 160 -8.44 4.37 14.57
N ASP A 161 -7.15 4.71 14.65
CA ASP A 161 -6.47 5.03 15.91
C ASP A 161 -5.87 6.45 15.93
N ALA A 162 -6.36 7.33 15.05
CA ALA A 162 -5.77 8.65 14.80
C ALA A 162 -4.27 8.58 14.45
N GLY A 163 -3.84 7.52 13.77
CA GLY A 163 -2.49 7.33 13.27
C GLY A 163 -1.46 7.18 14.38
N MET A 164 -1.81 6.63 15.54
CA MET A 164 -0.89 6.46 16.67
C MET A 164 0.40 5.74 16.25
N TYR A 165 0.27 4.65 15.49
CA TYR A 165 1.42 3.95 14.93
C TYR A 165 2.25 4.85 14.01
N ALA A 166 1.57 5.54 13.08
CA ALA A 166 2.25 6.41 12.12
C ALA A 166 3.02 7.53 12.82
N ILE A 167 2.40 8.21 13.78
CA ILE A 167 3.00 9.29 14.57
C ILE A 167 4.22 8.80 15.35
N GLN A 168 4.14 7.61 15.94
CA GLN A 168 5.23 7.08 16.77
C GLN A 168 6.46 6.67 15.95
N TYR A 169 6.28 6.10 14.76
CA TYR A 169 7.36 5.44 14.02
C TYR A 169 7.85 6.21 12.79
N ASN A 170 7.23 7.34 12.43
CA ASN A 170 7.70 8.20 11.35
C ASN A 170 8.59 9.33 11.84
N ARG A 171 9.48 9.79 10.94
CA ARG A 171 10.44 10.87 11.22
C ARG A 171 9.91 12.26 10.89
N PHE A 172 8.66 12.37 10.42
CA PHE A 172 7.98 13.62 10.15
C PHE A 172 6.74 13.77 11.02
N GLU A 173 6.34 15.02 11.23
CA GLU A 173 5.12 15.34 11.94
C GLU A 173 3.90 14.90 11.12
N ILE A 174 3.04 14.11 11.75
CA ILE A 174 1.78 13.65 11.18
C ILE A 174 0.66 14.25 12.01
N ASN A 175 -0.14 15.10 11.37
CA ASN A 175 -1.39 15.59 11.94
C ASN A 175 -2.55 14.77 11.37
N PRO A 176 -3.26 13.94 12.16
CA PRO A 176 -4.35 13.10 11.67
C PRO A 176 -5.45 13.87 10.95
N ALA A 177 -5.69 15.13 11.33
CA ALA A 177 -6.68 16.00 10.70
C ALA A 177 -6.39 16.29 9.21
N ASP A 178 -5.16 16.10 8.75
CA ASP A 178 -4.76 16.27 7.34
C ASP A 178 -5.04 15.02 6.49
N TYR A 179 -5.34 13.88 7.12
CA TYR A 179 -5.53 12.59 6.45
C TYR A 179 -6.97 12.08 6.55
N ILE A 180 -7.58 12.17 7.74
CA ILE A 180 -8.93 11.63 7.99
C ILE A 180 -9.93 12.22 6.99
N GLY A 181 -10.53 11.35 6.18
CA GLY A 181 -11.50 11.68 5.13
C GLY A 181 -10.95 12.49 3.95
N LYS A 182 -9.63 12.71 3.88
CA LYS A 182 -9.00 13.62 2.91
C LYS A 182 -8.00 12.94 1.99
N GLN A 183 -7.13 12.09 2.53
CA GLN A 183 -6.04 11.43 1.78
C GLN A 183 -5.46 10.27 2.59
N VAL A 184 -4.87 9.30 1.92
CA VAL A 184 -4.20 8.15 2.58
C VAL A 184 -2.70 8.33 2.56
N LEU A 185 -2.05 8.15 3.71
CA LEU A 185 -0.61 8.32 3.87
C LEU A 185 0.17 7.13 3.30
N VAL A 186 1.32 7.43 2.70
CA VAL A 186 2.33 6.47 2.28
C VAL A 186 3.65 6.76 2.96
N ASN A 187 4.33 5.70 3.39
CA ASN A 187 5.72 5.74 3.82
C ASN A 187 6.59 4.91 2.87
N GLU A 188 7.61 5.57 2.31
CA GLU A 188 8.69 4.89 1.62
C GLU A 188 9.64 4.30 2.66
N ARG A 189 9.98 3.01 2.52
CA ARG A 189 11.01 2.38 3.34
C ARG A 189 12.12 1.85 2.44
N GLU A 190 13.35 2.03 2.89
CA GLU A 190 14.48 1.34 2.29
C GLU A 190 14.39 -0.15 2.62
N GLY A 191 14.40 -0.98 1.59
CA GLY A 191 14.64 -2.41 1.70
C GLY A 191 16.11 -2.66 2.01
N ASN A 192 16.48 -2.57 3.28
CA ASN A 192 17.66 -3.24 3.83
C ASN A 192 17.28 -3.71 5.22
N THR A 193 16.75 -4.93 5.32
CA THR A 193 17.11 -6.03 6.23
C THR A 193 15.92 -7.00 6.27
N ILE A 194 16.15 -8.25 5.87
CA ILE A 194 15.29 -9.41 6.12
C ILE A 194 15.41 -9.79 7.60
#